data_AF-A0A6P1EAR6-F1
#
_entry.id   AF-A0A6P1EAR6-F1
#
_cell.length_a   1.000
_cell.length_b   1.000
_cell.length_c   1.000
_cell.angle_alpha   90.00
_cell.angle_beta   90.00
_cell.angle_gamma   90.00
#
_symmetry.space_group_name_H-M   'P 1'
#
loop_
_entity.id
_entity.type
_entity.pdbx_description
1 polymer ?
#
loop_
_entity_poly.entity_id
_entity_poly.type
_entity_poly.pdbx_seq_one_letter_code
_entity_poly.pdbx_strand_id
1 'polypeptide(L)'
;MVNKAFVTGANRGIGFEIAKQLAEHGYFVIVGARRLESGQQAVNKLVEAGISALQLDTIQIDLTESQSIAEAAGKISRQHPDLNLLVNNAGIAGDMAKPALETTVADYQQTLNVNLFGTLQVIQKLVPILKNNHGRIANLTGPFSATLWYNPAAYRVSKIALNGLIQTLAVDFINQKLPLSIFGIFPGGVSTDINGHRQGPFMKTVEEGGQLVTNILLDGQSHNGDIVGPNGHVLSTVDQ
;
A
#
# COMPACT_ATOMS: atom_id res chain seq x y z
N MET A 1 -17.70 12.67 10.79
CA MET A 1 -16.27 12.50 11.11
C MET A 1 -15.50 12.55 9.80
N VAL A 2 -14.31 13.15 9.78
CA VAL A 2 -13.44 13.20 8.59
C VAL A 2 -12.75 11.84 8.47
N ASN A 3 -12.69 11.25 7.27
CA ASN A 3 -11.97 9.99 7.08
C ASN A 3 -10.46 10.21 7.20
N LYS A 4 -9.75 9.23 7.77
CA LYS A 4 -8.31 9.31 8.00
C LYS A 4 -7.57 8.16 7.33
N ALA A 5 -6.64 8.51 6.44
CA ALA A 5 -5.83 7.55 5.71
C ALA A 5 -4.36 7.63 6.13
N PHE A 6 -3.75 6.49 6.44
CA PHE A 6 -2.29 6.36 6.53
C PHE A 6 -1.78 5.64 5.30
N VAL A 7 -0.91 6.29 4.54
CA VAL A 7 -0.35 5.74 3.28
C VAL A 7 1.14 5.53 3.44
N THR A 8 1.60 4.28 3.43
CA THR A 8 3.05 3.98 3.52
C THR A 8 3.75 4.23 2.18
N GLY A 9 4.96 4.77 2.20
CA GLY A 9 5.71 5.10 0.98
C GLY A 9 5.05 6.22 0.17
N ALA A 10 4.37 7.15 0.84
CA ALA A 10 3.62 8.25 0.23
C ALA A 10 4.49 9.46 -0.16
N ASN A 11 5.82 9.34 -0.09
CA ASN A 11 6.72 10.43 -0.43
C ASN A 11 7.01 10.55 -1.94
N ARG A 12 6.59 9.58 -2.75
CA ARG A 12 6.81 9.55 -4.21
C ARG A 12 5.90 8.54 -4.92
N GLY A 13 5.89 8.58 -6.25
CA GLY A 13 5.23 7.61 -7.11
C GLY A 13 3.74 7.46 -6.80
N ILE A 14 3.22 6.24 -6.92
CA ILE A 14 1.79 5.95 -6.70
C ILE A 14 1.35 6.33 -5.29
N GLY A 15 2.17 6.08 -4.26
CA GLY A 15 1.82 6.44 -2.88
C GLY A 15 1.58 7.94 -2.67
N PHE A 16 2.40 8.79 -3.31
CA PHE A 16 2.20 10.23 -3.26
C PHE A 16 0.91 10.64 -3.96
N GLU A 17 0.63 10.05 -5.13
CA GLU A 17 -0.58 10.36 -5.88
C GLU A 17 -1.85 9.89 -5.16
N ILE A 18 -1.82 8.69 -4.54
CA ILE A 18 -2.91 8.21 -3.69
C ILE A 18 -3.14 9.19 -2.53
N ALA A 19 -2.07 9.65 -1.88
CA ALA A 19 -2.17 10.62 -0.79
C ALA A 19 -2.79 11.94 -1.25
N LYS A 20 -2.38 12.44 -2.41
CA LYS A 20 -2.94 13.64 -3.05
C LYS A 20 -4.44 13.47 -3.31
N GLN A 21 -4.81 12.44 -4.06
CA GLN A 21 -6.19 12.25 -4.48
C GLN A 21 -7.13 11.93 -3.31
N LEU A 22 -6.69 11.17 -2.30
CA LEU A 22 -7.49 10.99 -1.08
C LEU A 22 -7.74 12.33 -0.37
N ALA A 23 -6.73 13.20 -0.29
CA ALA A 23 -6.89 14.51 0.33
C ALA A 23 -7.80 15.44 -0.51
N GLU A 24 -7.76 15.35 -1.84
CA GLU A 24 -8.73 16.04 -2.73
C GLU A 24 -10.17 15.57 -2.48
N HIS A 25 -10.36 14.31 -2.06
CA HIS A 25 -11.65 13.75 -1.65
C HIS A 25 -11.96 13.97 -0.16
N GLY A 26 -11.25 14.90 0.51
CA GLY A 26 -11.54 15.34 1.87
C GLY A 26 -11.05 14.38 2.97
N TYR A 27 -10.16 13.43 2.66
CA TYR A 27 -9.48 12.67 3.70
C TYR A 27 -8.42 13.52 4.38
N PHE A 28 -8.28 13.33 5.70
CA PHE A 28 -7.05 13.68 6.37
C PHE A 28 -6.02 12.58 6.09
N VAL A 29 -4.85 12.96 5.55
CA VAL A 29 -3.85 12.01 5.05
C VAL A 29 -2.56 12.10 5.85
N ILE A 30 -2.14 10.96 6.38
CA ILE A 30 -0.88 10.77 7.08
C ILE A 30 0.11 10.17 6.07
N VAL A 31 1.11 10.96 5.69
CA VAL A 31 2.17 10.59 4.75
C VAL A 31 3.20 9.73 5.46
N GLY A 32 3.23 8.43 5.17
CA GLY A 32 4.25 7.52 5.67
C GLY A 32 5.49 7.52 4.77
N ALA A 33 6.67 7.78 5.33
CA ALA A 33 7.92 7.77 4.59
C ALA A 33 9.08 7.17 5.41
N ARG A 34 10.04 6.53 4.73
CA ARG A 34 11.22 5.94 5.40
C ARG A 34 12.05 6.96 6.16
N ARG A 35 12.23 8.13 5.54
CA ARG A 35 12.96 9.27 6.11
C ARG A 35 11.96 10.40 6.35
N LEU A 36 12.01 10.99 7.54
CA LEU A 36 11.11 12.07 7.94
C LEU A 36 11.19 13.27 6.99
N GLU A 37 12.41 13.63 6.57
CA GLU A 37 12.65 14.72 5.62
C GLU A 37 11.90 14.52 4.29
N SER A 38 11.96 13.30 3.72
CA SER A 38 11.26 12.98 2.48
C SER A 38 9.73 13.03 2.65
N GLY A 39 9.23 12.67 3.84
CA GLY A 39 7.81 12.81 4.17
C GLY A 39 7.39 14.28 4.25
N GLN A 40 8.18 15.13 4.93
CA GLN A 40 7.90 16.56 5.03
C GLN A 40 7.95 17.26 3.66
N GLN A 41 8.91 16.91 2.81
CA GLN A 41 8.96 17.41 1.43
C GLN A 41 7.70 17.02 0.64
N ALA A 42 7.18 15.81 0.83
CA ALA A 42 5.94 15.39 0.19
C ALA A 42 4.73 16.16 0.72
N VAL A 43 4.63 16.37 2.04
CA VAL A 43 3.58 17.24 2.62
C VAL A 43 3.63 18.64 2.01
N ASN A 44 4.83 19.24 1.89
CA ASN A 44 4.98 20.57 1.29
C ASN A 44 4.51 20.59 -0.18
N LYS A 45 4.86 19.57 -0.97
CA LYS A 45 4.39 19.44 -2.36
C LYS A 45 2.88 19.28 -2.47
N LEU A 46 2.25 18.57 -1.53
CA LEU A 46 0.79 18.47 -1.47
C LEU A 46 0.16 19.84 -1.18
N VAL A 47 0.75 20.61 -0.25
CA VAL A 47 0.30 21.98 0.05
C VAL A 47 0.46 22.90 -1.17
N GLU A 48 1.58 22.82 -1.88
CA GLU A 48 1.80 23.54 -3.14
C GLU A 48 0.78 23.15 -4.23
N ALA A 49 0.29 21.90 -4.20
CA ALA A 49 -0.78 21.41 -5.07
C ALA A 49 -2.20 21.82 -4.61
N GLY A 50 -2.34 22.66 -3.58
CA GLY A 50 -3.62 23.20 -3.11
C GLY A 50 -4.29 22.39 -1.99
N ILE A 51 -3.64 21.36 -1.46
CA ILE A 51 -4.13 20.58 -0.33
C ILE A 51 -3.91 21.37 0.96
N SER A 52 -4.93 21.48 1.81
CA SER A 52 -4.77 22.20 3.09
C SER A 52 -3.70 21.53 3.98
N ALA A 53 -2.83 22.31 4.62
CA ALA A 53 -1.88 21.77 5.59
C ALA A 53 -2.60 21.16 6.82
N LEU A 54 -3.84 21.59 7.10
CA LEU A 54 -4.64 21.09 8.23
C LEU A 54 -5.21 19.68 8.00
N GLN A 55 -5.14 19.16 6.76
CA GLN A 55 -5.57 17.80 6.42
C GLN A 55 -4.39 16.86 6.18
N LEU A 56 -3.17 17.26 6.56
CA LEU A 56 -1.95 16.50 6.33
C LEU A 56 -1.17 16.29 7.62
N ASP A 57 -0.56 15.13 7.73
CA ASP A 57 0.49 14.82 8.71
C ASP A 57 1.56 13.95 8.05
N THR A 58 2.70 13.78 8.70
CA THR A 58 3.79 12.92 8.22
C THR A 58 4.33 12.05 9.35
N ILE A 59 4.53 10.76 9.07
CA ILE A 59 5.09 9.80 10.01
C ILE A 59 6.27 9.08 9.36
N GLN A 60 7.40 9.09 10.07
CA GLN A 60 8.56 8.28 9.71
C GLN A 60 8.26 6.81 9.99
N ILE A 61 8.48 5.94 9.00
CA ILE A 61 8.30 4.50 9.11
C ILE A 61 9.25 3.77 8.15
N ASP A 62 10.19 2.99 8.70
CA ASP A 62 11.01 2.05 7.94
C ASP A 62 10.49 0.63 8.10
N LEU A 63 10.04 0.04 6.99
CA LEU A 63 9.49 -1.31 6.97
C LEU A 63 10.57 -2.39 7.17
N THR A 64 11.86 -2.06 7.12
CA THR A 64 12.93 -3.00 7.47
C THR A 64 13.19 -3.09 8.97
N GLU A 65 12.60 -2.20 9.79
CA GLU A 65 12.92 -2.09 11.21
C GLU A 65 11.66 -2.21 12.08
N SER A 66 11.54 -3.32 12.83
CA SER A 66 10.41 -3.57 13.74
C SER A 66 10.18 -2.44 14.76
N GLN A 67 11.26 -1.83 15.26
CA GLN A 67 11.18 -0.71 16.20
C GLN A 67 10.58 0.53 15.53
N SER A 68 11.00 0.86 14.30
CA SER A 68 10.43 1.98 13.54
C SER A 68 8.92 1.79 13.30
N ILE A 69 8.50 0.57 12.95
CA ILE A 69 7.08 0.22 12.76
C ILE A 69 6.30 0.39 14.08
N ALA A 70 6.85 -0.08 15.19
CA ALA A 70 6.21 0.03 16.51
C ALA A 70 6.05 1.50 16.95
N GLU A 71 7.08 2.32 16.72
CA GLU A 71 7.05 3.75 17.03
C GLU A 71 6.04 4.51 16.16
N ALA A 72 6.02 4.22 14.86
CA ALA A 72 5.05 4.80 13.93
C ALA A 72 3.62 4.47 14.34
N ALA A 73 3.32 3.18 14.60
CA ALA A 73 2.00 2.77 15.06
C ALA A 73 1.62 3.41 16.41
N GLY A 74 2.56 3.50 17.35
CA GLY A 74 2.34 4.18 18.62
C GLY A 74 2.02 5.67 18.47
N LYS A 75 2.67 6.37 17.53
CA LYS A 75 2.35 7.77 17.20
C LYS A 75 0.95 7.89 16.58
N ILE A 76 0.64 7.04 15.59
CA ILE A 76 -0.69 6.99 14.95
C ILE A 76 -1.78 6.75 15.99
N SER A 77 -1.66 5.76 16.87
CA SER A 77 -2.68 5.48 17.89
C SER A 77 -2.95 6.65 18.82
N ARG A 78 -1.92 7.47 19.12
CA ARG A 78 -2.06 8.62 20.02
C ARG A 78 -2.60 9.86 19.32
N GLN A 79 -2.15 10.13 18.11
CA GLN A 79 -2.44 11.36 17.38
C GLN A 79 -3.67 11.23 16.47
N HIS A 80 -3.94 10.02 16.00
CA HIS A 80 -4.99 9.68 15.04
C HIS A 80 -5.76 8.42 15.49
N PRO A 81 -6.39 8.44 16.68
CA PRO A 81 -7.11 7.29 17.23
C PRO A 81 -8.34 6.88 16.38
N ASP A 82 -8.75 7.74 15.46
CA ASP A 82 -9.84 7.61 14.50
C ASP A 82 -9.36 7.17 13.10
N LEU A 83 -8.12 6.65 12.97
CA LEU A 83 -7.64 6.07 11.70
C LEU A 83 -8.59 4.98 11.21
N ASN A 84 -9.07 5.12 9.96
CA ASN A 84 -10.02 4.19 9.36
C ASN A 84 -9.59 3.66 7.98
N LEU A 85 -8.50 4.14 7.41
CA LEU A 85 -7.92 3.59 6.18
C LEU A 85 -6.40 3.43 6.30
N LEU A 86 -5.91 2.21 6.08
CA LEU A 86 -4.49 1.91 5.90
C LEU A 86 -4.24 1.54 4.44
N VAL A 87 -3.33 2.25 3.78
CA VAL A 87 -2.85 1.93 2.43
C VAL A 87 -1.40 1.50 2.49
N ASN A 88 -1.17 0.19 2.43
CA ASN A 88 0.16 -0.41 2.34
C ASN A 88 0.69 -0.33 0.91
N ASN A 89 1.32 0.81 0.58
CA ASN A 89 1.93 1.05 -0.73
C ASN A 89 3.46 0.85 -0.72
N ALA A 90 4.13 1.03 0.42
CA ALA A 90 5.58 0.93 0.50
C ALA A 90 6.09 -0.44 0.01
N GLY A 91 7.17 -0.41 -0.77
CA GLY A 91 7.84 -1.61 -1.25
C GLY A 91 9.12 -1.31 -2.00
N ILE A 92 9.90 -2.35 -2.27
CA ILE A 92 11.10 -2.33 -3.11
C ILE A 92 10.95 -3.34 -4.25
N ALA A 93 11.54 -3.02 -5.39
CA ALA A 93 11.54 -3.87 -6.58
C ALA A 93 12.71 -4.86 -6.64
N GLY A 94 13.81 -4.58 -5.95
CA GLY A 94 15.08 -5.29 -6.19
C GLY A 94 15.55 -5.07 -7.63
N ASP A 95 16.33 -6.02 -8.15
CA ASP A 95 16.69 -6.05 -9.57
C ASP A 95 15.57 -6.70 -10.39
N MET A 96 14.81 -5.88 -11.11
CA MET A 96 13.67 -6.31 -11.93
C MET A 96 14.08 -6.98 -13.24
N ALA A 97 15.36 -6.90 -13.63
CA ALA A 97 15.90 -7.49 -14.85
C ALA A 97 16.58 -8.85 -14.59
N LYS A 98 16.95 -9.12 -13.33
CA LYS A 98 17.64 -10.34 -12.94
C LYS A 98 16.80 -11.60 -13.21
N PRO A 99 17.30 -12.58 -13.99
CA PRO A 99 16.61 -13.85 -14.21
C PRO A 99 16.32 -14.59 -12.89
N ALA A 100 15.24 -15.37 -12.87
CA ALA A 100 14.79 -16.04 -11.64
C ALA A 100 15.82 -17.01 -11.05
N LEU A 101 16.56 -17.74 -11.90
CA LEU A 101 17.62 -18.67 -11.47
C LEU A 101 18.90 -17.97 -11.01
N GLU A 102 19.11 -16.71 -11.41
CA GLU A 102 20.27 -15.91 -10.99
C GLU A 102 19.97 -15.07 -9.75
N THR A 103 18.70 -14.82 -9.47
CA THR A 103 18.23 -14.11 -8.29
C THR A 103 18.60 -14.89 -7.04
N THR A 104 19.41 -14.30 -6.17
CA THR A 104 19.95 -14.98 -4.99
C THR A 104 18.90 -15.07 -3.89
N VAL A 105 19.07 -16.01 -2.96
CA VAL A 105 18.22 -16.10 -1.76
C VAL A 105 18.24 -14.79 -0.97
N ALA A 106 19.37 -14.08 -0.91
CA ALA A 106 19.47 -12.78 -0.26
C ALA A 106 18.60 -11.71 -0.95
N ASP A 107 18.54 -11.70 -2.30
CA ASP A 107 17.66 -10.78 -3.06
C ASP A 107 16.18 -11.03 -2.72
N TYR A 108 15.78 -12.30 -2.63
CA TYR A 108 14.43 -12.69 -2.19
C TYR A 108 14.15 -12.25 -0.77
N GLN A 109 15.06 -12.54 0.17
CA GLN A 109 14.93 -12.17 1.58
C GLN A 109 14.80 -10.66 1.75
N GLN A 110 15.66 -9.87 1.10
CA GLN A 110 15.59 -8.41 1.16
C GLN A 110 14.23 -7.89 0.68
N THR A 111 13.73 -8.43 -0.43
CA THR A 111 12.45 -8.01 -1.02
C THR A 111 11.26 -8.44 -0.15
N LEU A 112 11.27 -9.66 0.38
CA LEU A 112 10.25 -10.19 1.28
C LEU A 112 10.23 -9.46 2.64
N ASN A 113 11.41 -9.10 3.17
CA ASN A 113 11.53 -8.35 4.43
C ASN A 113 10.76 -7.05 4.37
N VAL A 114 10.82 -6.31 3.25
CA VAL A 114 10.05 -5.08 3.09
C VAL A 114 8.61 -5.37 2.69
N ASN A 115 8.41 -6.04 1.55
CA ASN A 115 7.12 -6.09 0.87
C ASN A 115 6.09 -6.98 1.59
N LEU A 116 6.57 -7.98 2.34
CA LEU A 116 5.72 -8.94 3.06
C LEU A 116 5.85 -8.76 4.58
N PHE A 117 7.02 -8.98 5.17
CA PHE A 117 7.16 -9.03 6.62
C PHE A 117 7.01 -7.65 7.28
N GLY A 118 7.56 -6.59 6.68
CA GLY A 118 7.34 -5.21 7.11
C GLY A 118 5.86 -4.83 7.02
N THR A 119 5.22 -5.12 5.88
CA THR A 119 3.78 -4.90 5.67
C THR A 119 2.92 -5.64 6.69
N LEU A 120 3.20 -6.92 6.96
CA LEU A 120 2.52 -7.71 7.98
C LEU A 120 2.63 -7.05 9.36
N GLN A 121 3.82 -6.58 9.75
CA GLN A 121 4.00 -5.91 11.04
C GLN A 121 3.21 -4.60 11.12
N VAL A 122 3.18 -3.81 10.04
CA VAL A 122 2.34 -2.59 9.98
C VAL A 122 0.87 -2.94 10.20
N ILE A 123 0.37 -3.98 9.50
CA ILE A 123 -1.00 -4.48 9.67
C ILE A 123 -1.23 -4.89 11.14
N GLN A 124 -0.41 -5.78 11.69
CA GLN A 124 -0.54 -6.27 13.06
C GLN A 124 -0.59 -5.15 14.09
N LYS A 125 0.22 -4.09 13.91
CA LYS A 125 0.29 -2.96 14.85
C LYS A 125 -0.88 -1.98 14.72
N LEU A 126 -1.48 -1.86 13.54
CA LEU A 126 -2.58 -0.91 13.28
C LEU A 126 -3.98 -1.54 13.32
N VAL A 127 -4.09 -2.87 13.21
CA VAL A 127 -5.37 -3.61 13.31
C VAL A 127 -6.18 -3.23 14.56
N PRO A 128 -5.61 -3.09 15.78
CA PRO A 128 -6.39 -2.71 16.95
C PRO A 128 -7.17 -1.40 16.79
N ILE A 129 -6.56 -0.39 16.15
CA ILE A 129 -7.18 0.93 15.94
C ILE A 129 -8.19 0.84 14.78
N LEU A 130 -7.79 0.21 13.67
CA LEU A 130 -8.64 0.07 12.49
C LEU A 130 -9.91 -0.73 12.81
N LYS A 131 -9.79 -1.81 13.60
CA LYS A 131 -10.93 -2.59 14.08
C LYS A 131 -11.92 -1.71 14.87
N ASN A 132 -11.44 -0.84 15.74
CA ASN A 132 -12.32 0.03 16.53
C ASN A 132 -13.07 1.06 15.67
N ASN A 133 -12.56 1.36 14.48
CA ASN A 133 -13.09 2.38 13.59
C ASN A 133 -13.77 1.82 12.32
N HIS A 134 -14.11 0.52 12.29
CA HIS A 134 -14.67 -0.13 11.10
C HIS A 134 -13.79 0.05 9.85
N GLY A 135 -12.47 0.02 10.06
CA GLY A 135 -11.49 0.46 9.09
C GLY A 135 -11.24 -0.52 7.94
N ARG A 136 -10.47 -0.06 6.96
CA ARG A 136 -10.10 -0.81 5.76
C ARG A 136 -8.58 -0.87 5.60
N ILE A 137 -8.08 -2.00 5.12
CA ILE A 137 -6.66 -2.24 4.84
C ILE A 137 -6.51 -2.54 3.34
N ALA A 138 -6.02 -1.58 2.58
CA ALA A 138 -5.70 -1.74 1.17
C ALA A 138 -4.21 -2.00 0.99
N ASN A 139 -3.85 -3.00 0.19
CA ASN A 139 -2.46 -3.37 -0.06
C ASN A 139 -2.16 -3.28 -1.55
N LEU A 140 -1.09 -2.61 -1.93
CA LEU A 140 -0.68 -2.55 -3.33
C LEU A 140 0.04 -3.85 -3.69
N THR A 141 -0.55 -4.63 -4.59
CA THR A 141 -0.07 -5.96 -4.94
C THR A 141 0.26 -6.11 -6.42
N GLY A 142 0.30 -7.35 -6.91
CA GLY A 142 0.67 -7.70 -8.27
C GLY A 142 -0.10 -8.93 -8.77
N PRO A 143 0.07 -9.29 -10.05
CA PRO A 143 -0.66 -10.39 -10.65
C PRO A 143 -0.17 -11.74 -10.12
N PHE A 144 -1.07 -12.72 -10.05
CA PHE A 144 -0.73 -14.10 -9.70
C PHE A 144 0.07 -14.81 -10.79
N SER A 145 -0.16 -14.49 -12.06
CA SER A 145 0.50 -15.16 -13.19
C SER A 145 1.79 -14.46 -13.61
N ALA A 146 2.76 -15.23 -14.10
CA ALA A 146 3.93 -14.70 -14.79
C ALA A 146 3.55 -14.42 -16.25
N THR A 147 4.24 -13.48 -16.89
CA THR A 147 4.06 -13.22 -18.32
C THR A 147 5.42 -13.11 -19.00
N LEU A 148 5.47 -13.26 -20.32
CA LEU A 148 6.69 -13.07 -21.11
C LEU A 148 7.25 -11.64 -21.00
N TRP A 149 6.39 -10.66 -20.67
CA TRP A 149 6.72 -9.23 -20.64
C TRP A 149 6.97 -8.69 -19.22
N TYR A 150 6.62 -9.47 -18.18
CA TYR A 150 6.73 -9.08 -16.78
C TYR A 150 6.98 -10.31 -15.90
N ASN A 151 8.23 -10.46 -15.45
CA ASN A 151 8.64 -11.52 -14.53
C ASN A 151 9.81 -11.13 -13.59
N PRO A 152 9.73 -9.99 -12.86
CA PRO A 152 10.76 -9.66 -11.88
C PRO A 152 10.68 -10.62 -10.69
N ALA A 153 11.67 -11.50 -10.55
CA ALA A 153 11.52 -12.71 -9.75
C ALA A 153 11.24 -12.46 -8.25
N ALA A 154 12.14 -11.76 -7.55
CA ALA A 154 11.98 -11.46 -6.13
C ALA A 154 10.74 -10.60 -5.83
N TYR A 155 10.52 -9.56 -6.65
CA TYR A 155 9.36 -8.68 -6.51
C TYR A 155 8.05 -9.44 -6.69
N ARG A 156 7.93 -10.22 -7.76
CA ARG A 156 6.71 -10.99 -8.06
C ARG A 156 6.42 -12.00 -6.96
N VAL A 157 7.42 -12.76 -6.51
CA VAL A 157 7.26 -13.69 -5.38
C VAL A 157 6.75 -12.96 -4.14
N SER A 158 7.30 -11.78 -3.82
CA SER A 158 6.85 -11.00 -2.66
C SER A 158 5.40 -10.53 -2.76
N LYS A 159 4.94 -10.14 -3.97
CA LYS A 159 3.56 -9.67 -4.18
C LYS A 159 2.54 -10.82 -4.22
N ILE A 160 2.94 -11.99 -4.70
CA ILE A 160 2.11 -13.20 -4.61
C ILE A 160 1.98 -13.65 -3.16
N ALA A 161 3.07 -13.65 -2.39
CA ALA A 161 3.01 -13.95 -0.97
C ALA A 161 2.11 -12.96 -0.21
N LEU A 162 2.15 -11.68 -0.58
CA LEU A 162 1.25 -10.66 -0.03
C LEU A 162 -0.23 -10.92 -0.39
N ASN A 163 -0.54 -11.36 -1.61
CA ASN A 163 -1.91 -11.75 -1.97
C ASN A 163 -2.42 -12.90 -1.08
N GLY A 164 -1.58 -13.92 -0.85
CA GLY A 164 -1.93 -15.03 0.06
C GLY A 164 -2.17 -14.55 1.49
N LEU A 165 -1.29 -13.67 2.02
CA LEU A 165 -1.45 -13.09 3.34
C LEU A 165 -2.76 -12.31 3.49
N ILE A 166 -3.14 -11.52 2.48
CA ILE A 166 -4.40 -10.75 2.46
C ILE A 166 -5.59 -11.69 2.63
N GLN A 167 -5.64 -12.75 1.84
CA GLN A 167 -6.73 -13.72 1.87
C GLN A 167 -6.76 -14.51 3.19
N THR A 168 -5.60 -14.90 3.71
CA THR A 168 -5.51 -15.54 5.04
C THR A 168 -6.09 -14.63 6.14
N LEU A 169 -5.69 -13.37 6.18
CA LEU A 169 -6.20 -12.42 7.18
C LEU A 169 -7.68 -12.09 6.98
N ALA A 170 -8.16 -12.03 5.74
CA ALA A 170 -9.58 -11.82 5.45
C ALA A 170 -10.45 -12.95 6.02
N VAL A 171 -10.02 -14.22 5.85
CA VAL A 171 -10.70 -15.39 6.44
C VAL A 171 -10.70 -15.30 7.97
N ASP A 172 -9.58 -14.93 8.59
CA ASP A 172 -9.52 -14.72 10.03
C ASP A 172 -10.49 -13.62 10.50
N PHE A 173 -10.56 -12.50 9.77
CA PHE A 173 -11.46 -11.39 10.08
C PHE A 173 -12.92 -11.83 9.99
N ILE A 174 -13.28 -12.64 8.99
CA ILE A 174 -14.64 -13.22 8.83
C ILE A 174 -14.96 -14.15 9.99
N ASN A 175 -14.11 -15.14 10.25
CA ASN A 175 -14.34 -16.17 11.27
C ASN A 175 -14.46 -15.56 12.68
N GLN A 176 -13.65 -14.54 12.97
CA GLN A 176 -13.65 -13.84 14.25
C GLN A 176 -14.65 -12.68 14.30
N LYS A 177 -15.41 -12.43 13.22
CA LYS A 177 -16.37 -11.31 13.08
C LYS A 177 -15.74 -9.96 13.42
N LEU A 178 -14.50 -9.75 12.98
CA LEU A 178 -13.82 -8.49 13.22
C LEU A 178 -14.40 -7.41 12.30
N PRO A 179 -14.78 -6.24 12.83
CA PRO A 179 -15.34 -5.14 12.04
C PRO A 179 -14.25 -4.39 11.26
N LEU A 180 -13.63 -5.02 10.26
CA LEU A 180 -12.71 -4.38 9.33
C LEU A 180 -12.57 -5.24 8.07
N SER A 181 -12.06 -4.66 6.99
CA SER A 181 -11.74 -5.40 5.77
C SER A 181 -10.27 -5.28 5.37
N ILE A 182 -9.77 -6.29 4.66
CA ILE A 182 -8.44 -6.29 4.05
C ILE A 182 -8.52 -6.77 2.60
N PHE A 183 -7.83 -6.08 1.70
CA PHE A 183 -7.86 -6.39 0.27
C PHE A 183 -6.59 -5.94 -0.45
N GLY A 184 -6.39 -6.48 -1.65
CA GLY A 184 -5.30 -6.16 -2.54
C GLY A 184 -5.76 -5.31 -3.73
N ILE A 185 -4.92 -4.40 -4.19
CA ILE A 185 -5.14 -3.59 -5.39
C ILE A 185 -3.93 -3.75 -6.31
N PHE A 186 -4.18 -4.16 -7.55
CA PHE A 186 -3.20 -4.24 -8.61
C PHE A 186 -3.55 -3.21 -9.72
N PRO A 187 -2.89 -2.04 -9.76
CA PRO A 187 -3.20 -0.98 -10.75
C PRO A 187 -2.64 -1.26 -12.16
N GLY A 188 -1.93 -2.38 -12.35
CA GLY A 188 -1.21 -2.68 -13.59
C GLY A 188 0.20 -2.08 -13.60
N GLY A 189 0.78 -2.01 -14.79
CA GLY A 189 2.07 -1.34 -14.99
C GLY A 189 1.92 0.17 -14.85
N VAL A 190 2.68 0.77 -13.93
CA VAL A 190 2.73 2.23 -13.72
C VAL A 190 4.19 2.67 -13.78
N SER A 191 4.48 3.69 -14.60
CA SER A 191 5.85 4.20 -14.75
C SER A 191 6.26 4.97 -13.51
N THR A 192 7.20 4.43 -12.74
CA THR A 192 7.62 4.98 -11.43
C THR A 192 9.11 4.75 -11.20
N ASP A 193 9.68 5.44 -10.22
CA ASP A 193 11.07 5.24 -9.78
C ASP A 193 11.38 3.76 -9.50
N ILE A 194 10.42 3.00 -8.95
CA ILE A 194 10.63 1.61 -8.51
C ILE A 194 10.97 0.67 -9.67
N ASN A 195 10.55 1.02 -10.90
CA ASN A 195 10.84 0.23 -12.10
C ASN A 195 11.72 0.98 -13.11
N GLY A 196 12.39 2.05 -12.66
CA GLY A 196 13.27 2.87 -13.49
C GLY A 196 12.52 3.64 -14.58
N HIS A 197 11.29 4.10 -14.30
CA HIS A 197 10.42 4.78 -15.27
C HIS A 197 10.21 3.98 -16.56
N ARG A 198 10.00 2.67 -16.43
CA ARG A 198 9.75 1.79 -17.58
C ARG A 198 8.61 2.34 -18.43
N GLN A 199 8.81 2.36 -19.74
CA GLN A 199 7.84 2.79 -20.74
C GLN A 199 7.31 1.58 -21.52
N GLY A 200 6.11 1.70 -22.08
CA GLY A 200 5.50 0.67 -22.91
C GLY A 200 4.00 0.87 -23.11
N PRO A 201 3.37 0.14 -24.04
CA PRO A 201 1.97 0.36 -24.42
C PRO A 201 0.96 0.08 -23.29
N PHE A 202 1.38 -0.60 -22.23
CA PHE A 202 0.54 -0.92 -21.07
C PHE A 202 0.94 -0.17 -19.79
N MET A 203 1.93 0.75 -19.90
CA MET A 203 2.41 1.54 -18.78
C MET A 203 1.56 2.80 -18.63
N LYS A 204 1.00 2.99 -17.45
CA LYS A 204 0.24 4.19 -17.07
C LYS A 204 1.15 5.25 -16.46
N THR A 205 0.69 6.49 -16.48
CA THR A 205 1.30 7.57 -15.68
C THR A 205 1.07 7.34 -14.19
N VAL A 206 1.85 8.02 -13.35
CA VAL A 206 1.65 7.99 -11.89
C VAL A 206 0.26 8.48 -11.51
N GLU A 207 -0.23 9.53 -12.17
CA GLU A 207 -1.57 10.11 -11.99
C GLU A 207 -2.67 9.09 -12.29
N GLU A 208 -2.62 8.45 -13.46
CA GLU A 208 -3.56 7.41 -13.87
C GLU A 208 -3.50 6.20 -12.91
N GLY A 209 -2.29 5.77 -12.53
CA GLY A 209 -2.11 4.69 -11.57
C GLY A 209 -2.71 5.00 -10.20
N GLY A 210 -2.51 6.22 -9.70
CA GLY A 210 -3.12 6.71 -8.47
C GLY A 210 -4.65 6.74 -8.58
N GLN A 211 -5.19 7.23 -9.70
CA GLN A 211 -6.64 7.32 -9.92
C GLN A 211 -7.32 5.96 -9.87
N LEU A 212 -6.72 4.93 -10.47
CA LEU A 212 -7.29 3.57 -10.44
C LEU A 212 -7.33 3.03 -9.01
N VAL A 213 -6.28 3.29 -8.22
CA VAL A 213 -6.26 2.88 -6.81
C VAL A 213 -7.31 3.66 -6.02
N THR A 214 -7.34 4.98 -6.14
CA THR A 214 -8.29 5.85 -5.43
C THR A 214 -9.75 5.51 -5.76
N ASN A 215 -10.06 5.21 -7.02
CA ASN A 215 -11.40 4.77 -7.42
C ASN A 215 -11.85 3.52 -6.66
N ILE A 216 -10.97 2.53 -6.50
CA ILE A 216 -11.27 1.30 -5.74
C ILE A 216 -11.35 1.60 -4.23
N LEU A 217 -10.54 2.53 -3.72
CA LEU A 217 -10.63 2.97 -2.33
C LEU A 217 -11.97 3.68 -2.04
N LEU A 218 -12.59 4.32 -3.02
CA LEU A 218 -13.78 5.17 -2.83
C LEU A 218 -15.08 4.59 -3.41
N ASP A 219 -15.07 3.36 -3.94
CA ASP A 219 -16.24 2.74 -4.59
C ASP A 219 -17.35 2.25 -3.64
N GLY A 220 -17.14 2.40 -2.33
CA GLY A 220 -18.09 1.99 -1.28
C GLY A 220 -18.17 0.49 -1.03
N GLN A 221 -17.34 -0.34 -1.69
CA GLN A 221 -17.32 -1.78 -1.51
C GLN A 221 -16.38 -2.21 -0.39
N SER A 222 -16.72 -3.30 0.32
CA SER A 222 -15.87 -3.84 1.39
C SER A 222 -14.54 -4.39 0.86
N HIS A 223 -14.60 -5.08 -0.29
CA HIS A 223 -13.52 -5.85 -0.92
C HIS A 223 -12.86 -6.90 -0.03
N ASN A 224 -13.45 -7.28 1.12
CA ASN A 224 -12.76 -8.15 2.08
C ASN A 224 -12.33 -9.49 1.46
N GLY A 225 -11.02 -9.71 1.36
CA GLY A 225 -10.42 -10.90 0.75
C GLY A 225 -10.20 -10.80 -0.78
N ASP A 226 -10.61 -9.71 -1.41
CA ASP A 226 -10.46 -9.52 -2.85
C ASP A 226 -9.07 -9.04 -3.23
N ILE A 227 -8.61 -9.47 -4.40
CA ILE A 227 -7.49 -8.91 -5.15
C ILE A 227 -8.07 -8.19 -6.37
N VAL A 228 -8.15 -6.87 -6.32
CA VAL A 228 -8.85 -6.03 -7.31
C VAL A 228 -7.88 -5.53 -8.38
N GLY A 229 -8.24 -5.69 -9.64
CA GLY A 229 -7.47 -5.22 -10.79
C GLY A 229 -7.75 -3.76 -11.19
N PRO A 230 -7.10 -3.26 -12.26
CA PRO A 230 -7.11 -1.85 -12.65
C PRO A 230 -8.51 -1.28 -12.96
N ASN A 231 -9.47 -2.12 -13.34
CA ASN A 231 -10.82 -1.71 -13.75
C ASN A 231 -11.88 -2.07 -12.68
N GLY A 232 -11.48 -2.29 -11.43
CA GLY A 232 -12.37 -2.74 -10.36
C GLY A 232 -12.77 -4.22 -10.45
N HIS A 233 -12.31 -4.95 -11.46
CA HIS A 233 -12.57 -6.39 -11.59
C HIS A 233 -11.81 -7.19 -10.53
N VAL A 234 -12.50 -8.07 -9.81
CA VAL A 234 -11.92 -8.97 -8.82
C VAL A 234 -11.15 -10.10 -9.52
N LEU A 235 -9.83 -10.13 -9.36
CA LEU A 235 -8.93 -11.13 -9.97
C LEU A 235 -8.89 -12.44 -9.18
N SER A 236 -9.14 -12.36 -7.87
CA SER A 236 -9.21 -13.49 -6.94
C SER A 236 -9.94 -13.02 -5.69
N THR A 237 -10.72 -13.90 -5.06
CA THR A 237 -11.47 -13.62 -3.83
C THR A 237 -11.33 -14.80 -2.88
N VAL A 238 -11.68 -14.60 -1.60
CA VAL A 238 -11.85 -15.72 -0.65
C VAL A 238 -13.20 -16.38 -0.93
N ASP A 239 -13.23 -17.71 -0.95
CA ASP A 239 -14.50 -18.44 -1.05
C ASP A 239 -15.31 -18.19 0.24
N GLN A 240 -16.50 -17.62 0.09
CA GLN A 240 -17.44 -17.31 1.18
C GLN A 240 -18.50 -18.41 1.35
#